data_AF-A0AAV7YJZ4-F1
#
_entry.id   AF-A0AAV7YJZ4-F1
#
_cell.length_a   1.000
_cell.length_b   1.000
_cell.length_c   1.000
_cell.angle_alpha   90.00
_cell.angle_beta   90.00
_cell.angle_gamma   90.00
#
_symmetry.space_group_name_H-M   'P 1'
#
loop_
_entity.id
_entity.type
_entity.pdbx_description
1 polymer ?
#
loop_
_entity_poly.entity_id
_entity_poly.type
_entity_poly.pdbx_seq_one_letter_code
_entity_poly.pdbx_strand_id
1 'polypeptide(L)'
;MPNKRRTRSSRSTTNIQTTKQNNRNVRSTTRKTRSQYRNQANSSVDFSQLKIETLQEIRKHYKIPSKTKNRKILATLILKKFTEQVVNEKEVISEFLQVSQEY
;
A
#
# COMPACT_ATOMS: atom_id res chain seq x y z
N MET A 1 -41.09 -25.91 -31.01
CA MET A 1 -39.83 -26.58 -31.40
C MET A 1 -39.44 -26.11 -32.80
N PRO A 2 -38.18 -25.79 -33.16
CA PRO A 2 -37.06 -25.19 -32.42
C PRO A 2 -36.53 -23.88 -33.07
N ASN A 3 -35.68 -23.19 -32.31
CA ASN A 3 -34.97 -21.93 -32.59
C ASN A 3 -33.94 -22.06 -33.74
N LYS A 4 -33.90 -21.11 -34.69
CA LYS A 4 -32.77 -20.95 -35.64
C LYS A 4 -31.94 -19.70 -35.30
N ARG A 5 -30.90 -19.93 -34.50
CA ARG A 5 -29.77 -19.03 -34.24
C ARG A 5 -29.01 -18.75 -35.54
N ARG A 6 -28.90 -17.48 -35.97
CA ARG A 6 -27.87 -17.07 -36.95
C ARG A 6 -26.55 -16.81 -36.22
N THR A 7 -25.53 -17.48 -36.69
CA THR A 7 -24.18 -17.55 -36.11
C THR A 7 -23.34 -16.32 -36.45
N ARG A 8 -22.45 -15.99 -35.50
CA ARG A 8 -21.43 -14.94 -35.56
C ARG A 8 -20.49 -15.14 -36.76
N SER A 9 -20.28 -14.07 -37.51
CA SER A 9 -19.23 -13.94 -38.53
C SER A 9 -17.85 -13.84 -37.85
N SER A 10 -16.99 -14.82 -38.10
CA SER A 10 -15.56 -14.83 -37.78
C SER A 10 -14.77 -14.13 -38.89
N ARG A 11 -14.19 -12.95 -38.61
CA ARG A 11 -13.25 -12.29 -39.52
C ARG A 11 -11.82 -12.60 -39.07
N SER A 12 -11.19 -13.48 -39.84
CA SER A 12 -9.76 -13.82 -39.79
C SER A 12 -8.96 -12.79 -40.57
N THR A 13 -7.90 -12.23 -39.98
CA THR A 13 -6.76 -11.63 -40.71
C THR A 13 -5.48 -11.69 -39.87
N THR A 14 -4.66 -12.70 -40.20
CA THR A 14 -3.21 -12.67 -40.48
C THR A 14 -2.23 -12.03 -39.48
N ASN A 15 -1.40 -12.91 -38.89
CA ASN A 15 -0.13 -12.62 -38.22
C ASN A 15 0.83 -11.83 -39.12
N ILE A 16 1.37 -10.71 -38.61
CA ILE A 16 2.59 -10.10 -39.17
C ILE A 16 3.70 -10.23 -38.12
N GLN A 17 4.48 -11.30 -38.27
CA GLN A 17 5.79 -11.46 -37.65
C GLN A 17 6.77 -10.62 -38.48
N THR A 18 7.35 -9.57 -37.91
CA THR A 18 8.50 -8.89 -38.49
C THR A 18 9.66 -8.90 -37.51
N THR A 19 10.65 -9.70 -37.86
CA THR A 19 12.02 -9.71 -37.35
C THR A 19 12.76 -8.48 -37.87
N LYS A 20 13.39 -7.70 -36.98
CA LYS A 20 14.61 -6.95 -37.28
C LYS A 20 15.33 -6.57 -35.98
N GLN A 21 16.36 -7.36 -35.66
CA GLN A 21 17.42 -7.01 -34.72
C GLN A 21 18.35 -5.97 -35.35
N ASN A 22 19.00 -5.21 -34.46
CA ASN A 22 20.23 -4.43 -34.58
C ASN A 22 20.08 -2.90 -34.73
N ASN A 23 20.30 -2.20 -33.60
CA ASN A 23 21.26 -1.11 -33.52
C ASN A 23 21.69 -0.89 -32.05
N ARG A 24 22.95 -1.22 -31.77
CA ARG A 24 23.64 -1.00 -30.49
C ARG A 24 23.99 0.48 -30.32
N ASN A 25 23.89 0.95 -29.08
CA ASN A 25 24.73 1.98 -28.45
C ASN A 25 24.85 3.35 -29.13
N VAL A 26 23.93 4.25 -28.80
CA VAL A 26 24.27 5.68 -28.67
C VAL A 26 23.75 6.21 -27.33
N ARG A 27 24.63 6.08 -26.33
CA ARG A 27 24.94 7.09 -25.32
C ARG A 27 24.01 8.31 -25.25
N SER A 28 23.06 8.27 -24.31
CA SER A 28 22.57 9.47 -23.60
C SER A 28 22.31 9.12 -22.14
N THR A 29 23.41 8.92 -21.41
CA THR A 29 23.44 8.93 -19.95
C THR A 29 23.22 10.36 -19.44
N THR A 30 22.02 10.90 -19.64
CA THR A 30 21.54 12.08 -18.91
C THR A 30 20.59 11.59 -17.83
N ARG A 31 21.21 11.11 -16.75
CA ARG A 31 20.85 11.29 -15.35
C ARG A 31 19.45 11.89 -15.11
N LYS A 32 18.41 11.07 -15.16
CA LYS A 32 17.11 11.41 -14.52
C LYS A 32 17.14 11.05 -13.04
N THR A 33 18.11 11.59 -12.28
CA THR A 33 18.04 11.62 -10.81
C THR A 33 17.25 12.85 -10.38
N ARG A 34 16.00 12.97 -10.81
CA ARG A 34 15.12 14.07 -10.37
C ARG A 34 13.66 13.71 -10.48
N SER A 35 13.30 12.57 -9.88
CA SER A 35 11.91 12.20 -9.63
C SER A 35 11.80 11.27 -8.41
N GLN A 36 12.53 11.57 -7.34
CA GLN A 36 12.41 10.86 -6.06
C GLN A 36 11.68 11.69 -4.99
N TYR A 37 11.26 12.91 -5.32
CA TYR A 37 10.60 13.84 -4.38
C TYR A 37 9.12 14.14 -4.71
N ARG A 38 8.53 13.49 -5.74
CA ARG A 38 7.13 13.77 -6.15
C ARG A 38 6.10 12.79 -5.57
N ASN A 39 6.52 11.84 -4.72
CA ASN A 39 5.65 10.80 -4.16
C ASN A 39 5.67 10.75 -2.62
N GLN A 40 5.76 11.89 -1.92
CA GLN A 40 5.61 11.93 -0.45
C GLN A 40 4.24 12.48 -0.01
N ALA A 41 3.26 12.55 -0.90
CA ALA A 41 1.98 13.20 -0.60
C ALA A 41 0.95 12.31 0.12
N ASN A 42 1.25 11.04 0.43
CA ASN A 42 0.35 10.15 1.22
C ASN A 42 1.17 9.02 1.87
N SER A 43 2.03 9.32 2.84
CA SER A 43 2.69 8.27 3.64
C SER A 43 1.66 7.64 4.59
N SER A 44 0.89 6.67 4.10
CA SER A 44 -0.01 5.89 4.95
C SER A 44 0.80 5.06 5.94
N VAL A 45 0.50 5.16 7.23
CA VAL A 45 1.13 4.33 8.26
C VAL A 45 0.72 2.87 8.04
N ASP A 46 1.72 2.00 7.83
CA ASP A 46 1.50 0.56 7.68
C ASP A 46 1.76 -0.18 9.00
N PHE A 47 0.70 -0.42 9.77
CA PHE A 47 0.77 -1.18 11.01
C PHE A 47 1.11 -2.67 10.82
N SER A 48 1.10 -3.20 9.59
CA SER A 48 1.47 -4.60 9.33
C SER A 48 2.98 -4.86 9.51
N GLN A 49 3.78 -3.79 9.56
CA GLN A 49 5.21 -3.82 9.86
C GLN A 49 5.50 -4.15 11.33
N LEU A 50 4.55 -3.94 12.23
CA LEU A 50 4.72 -4.25 13.65
C LEU A 50 4.67 -5.76 13.91
N LYS A 51 5.37 -6.19 14.97
CA LYS A 51 5.29 -7.55 15.49
C LYS A 51 3.88 -7.85 16.00
N ILE A 52 3.48 -9.12 15.97
CA ILE A 52 2.13 -9.52 16.36
C ILE A 52 1.86 -9.27 17.85
N GLU A 53 2.88 -9.42 18.70
CA GLU A 53 2.82 -9.15 20.14
C GLU A 53 2.49 -7.67 20.38
N THR A 54 3.18 -6.76 19.68
CA THR A 54 2.94 -5.31 19.76
C THR A 54 1.51 -4.97 19.33
N LEU A 55 1.02 -5.56 18.24
CA LEU A 55 -0.36 -5.34 17.80
C LEU A 55 -1.38 -5.85 18.83
N GLN A 56 -1.11 -6.97 19.50
CA GLN A 56 -1.97 -7.48 20.57
C GLN A 56 -1.95 -6.58 21.80
N GLU A 57 -0.79 -6.03 22.14
CA GLU A 57 -0.63 -5.10 23.25
C GLU A 57 -1.40 -3.79 22.99
N ILE A 58 -1.23 -3.18 21.81
CA ILE A 58 -2.02 -2.01 21.38
C ILE A 58 -3.51 -2.34 21.45
N ARG A 59 -3.94 -3.49 20.93
CA ARG A 59 -5.35 -3.91 20.98
C ARG A 59 -5.89 -3.96 22.42
N LYS A 60 -5.10 -4.48 23.37
CA LYS A 60 -5.48 -4.55 24.79
C LYS A 60 -5.53 -3.15 25.42
N HIS A 61 -4.50 -2.34 25.19
CA HIS A 61 -4.37 -0.99 25.74
C HIS A 61 -5.55 -0.10 25.32
N TYR A 62 -5.88 -0.10 24.03
CA TYR A 62 -7.00 0.67 23.48
C TYR A 62 -8.37 -0.05 23.54
N LYS A 63 -8.45 -1.18 24.25
CA LYS A 63 -9.67 -1.98 24.46
C LYS A 63 -10.43 -2.28 23.16
N ILE A 64 -9.71 -2.57 22.07
CA ILE A 64 -10.33 -2.85 20.76
C ILE A 64 -11.02 -4.24 20.80
N PRO A 65 -12.34 -4.33 20.58
CA PRO A 65 -13.09 -5.58 20.68
C PRO A 65 -12.78 -6.47 19.47
N SER A 66 -11.97 -7.53 19.63
CA SER A 66 -11.59 -8.33 18.47
C SER A 66 -11.28 -9.84 18.61
N LYS A 67 -10.69 -10.44 19.62
CA LYS A 67 -10.24 -11.87 19.65
C LYS A 67 -9.37 -12.42 18.49
N THR A 68 -9.24 -11.77 17.33
CA THR A 68 -8.47 -12.30 16.19
C THR A 68 -6.98 -12.40 16.51
N LYS A 69 -6.36 -13.48 16.02
CA LYS A 69 -4.91 -13.70 16.05
C LYS A 69 -4.26 -13.41 14.70
N ASN A 70 -5.02 -12.95 13.70
CA ASN A 70 -4.47 -12.66 12.39
C ASN A 70 -3.82 -11.26 12.40
N ARG A 71 -2.51 -11.20 12.12
CA ARG A 71 -1.73 -9.96 12.07
C ARG A 71 -2.36 -8.90 11.15
N LYS A 72 -2.78 -9.28 9.94
CA LYS A 72 -3.36 -8.34 8.97
C LYS A 72 -4.67 -7.73 9.48
N ILE A 73 -5.51 -8.56 10.11
CA ILE A 73 -6.78 -8.11 10.68
C ILE A 73 -6.56 -7.21 11.90
N LEU A 74 -5.56 -7.52 12.75
CA LEU A 74 -5.20 -6.64 13.86
C LEU A 74 -4.71 -5.27 13.39
N ALA A 75 -3.82 -5.25 12.40
CA ALA A 75 -3.29 -4.01 11.83
C ALA A 75 -4.39 -3.11 11.25
N THR A 76 -5.37 -3.67 10.52
CA THR A 76 -6.47 -2.89 9.96
C THR A 76 -7.41 -2.34 11.02
N LEU A 77 -7.71 -3.12 12.07
CA LEU A 77 -8.54 -2.67 13.19
C LEU A 77 -7.88 -1.54 13.98
N ILE A 78 -6.58 -1.65 14.21
CA ILE A 78 -5.79 -0.61 14.89
C ILE A 78 -5.74 0.66 14.04
N LEU A 79 -5.43 0.55 12.74
CA LEU A 79 -5.43 1.69 11.84
C LEU A 79 -6.77 2.44 11.89
N LYS A 80 -7.89 1.71 11.77
CA LYS A 80 -9.23 2.29 11.86
C LYS A 80 -9.43 3.05 13.18
N LYS A 81 -9.03 2.46 14.30
CA LYS A 81 -9.18 3.08 15.61
C LYS A 81 -8.37 4.38 15.74
N PHE A 82 -7.15 4.38 15.21
CA PHE A 82 -6.24 5.54 15.26
C PHE A 82 -6.69 6.65 14.32
N THR A 83 -7.28 6.33 13.17
CA THR A 83 -7.84 7.35 12.26
C THR A 83 -9.08 8.07 12.82
N GLU A 84 -9.79 7.44 13.76
CA GLU A 84 -10.96 8.03 14.44
C GLU A 84 -10.55 8.88 15.66
N GLN A 85 -9.29 8.84 16.07
CA GLN A 85 -8.83 9.51 17.28
C GLN A 85 -8.49 10.98 17.01
N VAL A 86 -9.09 11.88 17.78
CA VAL A 86 -8.69 13.28 17.82
C VAL A 86 -7.49 13.40 18.74
N VAL A 87 -6.42 14.02 18.24
CA VAL A 87 -5.16 14.18 18.96
C VAL A 87 -4.88 15.66 19.16
N ASN A 88 -4.52 16.05 20.38
CA ASN A 88 -4.02 17.37 20.68
C ASN A 88 -2.50 17.39 20.49
N GLU A 89 -2.04 18.05 19.44
CA GLU A 89 -0.63 18.04 19.03
C GLU A 89 0.32 18.53 20.13
N LYS A 90 -0.05 19.61 20.84
CA LYS A 90 0.80 20.19 21.89
C LYS A 90 1.01 19.23 23.05
N GLU A 91 -0.03 18.52 23.45
CA GLU A 91 -0.01 17.54 24.53
C GLU A 91 0.86 16.34 24.15
N VAL A 92 0.65 15.78 22.95
CA VAL A 92 1.43 14.64 22.45
C VAL A 92 2.92 14.97 22.33
N ILE A 93 3.27 16.14 21.79
CA ILE A 93 4.69 16.54 21.69
C ILE A 93 5.29 16.72 23.09
N SER A 94 4.56 17.34 24.02
CA SER A 94 5.02 17.54 25.39
C SER A 94 5.28 16.21 26.10
N GLU A 95 4.32 15.29 26.06
CA GLU A 95 4.44 13.95 26.65
C GLU A 95 5.58 13.15 26.02
N PHE A 96 5.70 13.20 24.68
CA PHE A 96 6.77 12.51 23.96
C PHE A 96 8.17 13.01 24.36
N LEU A 97 8.36 14.32 24.47
CA LEU A 97 9.63 14.90 24.89
C LEU A 97 9.97 14.55 26.33
N GLN A 98 8.98 14.55 27.22
CA GLN A 98 9.17 14.17 28.62
C GLN A 98 9.62 12.71 28.74
N VAL A 99 8.93 11.78 28.09
CA VAL A 99 9.29 10.35 28.11
C VAL A 99 10.66 10.11 27.46
N SER A 100 11.01 10.86 26.42
CA SER A 100 12.30 10.71 25.73
C SER A 100 13.50 11.21 26.53
N GLN A 101 13.30 12.03 27.58
CA GLN A 101 14.38 12.51 28.46
C GLN A 101 14.69 11.54 29.61
N GLU A 102 13.80 10.60 29.90
CA GLU A 102 13.97 9.61 30.97
C GLU A 102 14.89 8.43 30.57
N TYR A 103 15.33 8.36 29.31
CA TYR A 103 16.22 7.33 28.76
C TYR A 103 17.46 7.95 28.10
#